data_AF-A0AAV2GB08-F1
#
_entry.id   AF-A0AAV2GB08-F1
#
_cell.length_a   1.000
_cell.length_b   1.000
_cell.length_c   1.000
_cell.angle_alpha   90.00
_cell.angle_beta   90.00
_cell.angle_gamma   90.00
#
_symmetry.space_group_name_H-M   'P 1'
#
loop_
_entity.id
_entity.type
_entity.pdbx_description
1 polymer ?
#
loop_
_entity_poly.entity_id
_entity_poly.type
_entity_poly.pdbx_seq_one_letter_code
_entity_poly.pdbx_strand_id
1 'polypeptide(L)'
;MEDSNADDEASRSMDSDIFDMALAMKEKFDKYWDSYSTILAIAVVFDLRYKLNSVKFCYEKLYGDIDVAKAKCCELRGNICDLLKVYGDPSDQSPSLAEHIAKDVDYGDDMDVSKYAT
;
A
#
# COMPACT_ATOMS: atom_id res chain seq x y z
N MET A 1 9.40 -2.98 52.45
CA MET A 1 8.58 -2.16 51.54
C MET A 1 9.39 -1.78 50.28
N GLU A 2 10.38 -2.57 49.86
CA GLU A 2 11.29 -2.20 48.74
C GLU A 2 11.16 -3.10 47.51
N ASP A 3 10.50 -4.27 47.60
CA ASP A 3 10.44 -5.22 46.47
C ASP A 3 9.44 -4.83 45.37
N SER A 4 8.56 -3.85 45.58
CA SER A 4 7.53 -3.49 44.58
C SER A 4 8.02 -2.55 43.47
N ASN A 5 9.24 -2.01 43.56
CA ASN A 5 9.72 -0.99 42.61
C ASN A 5 10.61 -1.59 41.49
N ALA A 6 11.20 -2.76 41.72
CA ALA A 6 12.08 -3.43 40.76
C ALA A 6 11.32 -4.08 39.58
N ASP A 7 10.14 -4.63 39.86
CA ASP A 7 9.31 -5.27 38.83
C ASP A 7 8.72 -4.25 37.84
N ASP A 8 8.40 -3.04 38.33
CA ASP A 8 7.92 -1.93 37.51
C ASP A 8 9.06 -1.31 36.66
N GLU A 9 10.28 -1.23 37.18
CA GLU A 9 11.45 -0.74 36.44
C GLU A 9 11.89 -1.73 35.35
N ALA A 10 11.88 -3.03 35.65
CA ALA A 10 12.17 -4.08 34.67
C ALA A 10 11.13 -4.12 33.54
N SER A 11 9.84 -3.95 33.86
CA SER A 11 8.77 -3.88 32.86
C SER A 11 8.94 -2.67 31.92
N ARG A 12 9.29 -1.51 32.48
CA ARG A 12 9.56 -0.29 31.70
C ARG A 12 10.83 -0.39 30.84
N SER A 13 11.87 -1.07 31.34
CA SER A 13 13.09 -1.36 30.59
C SER A 13 12.80 -2.25 29.39
N MET A 14 12.00 -3.30 29.58
CA MET A 14 11.66 -4.24 28.52
C MET A 14 10.80 -3.59 27.42
N ASP A 15 9.88 -2.70 27.81
CA ASP A 15 9.13 -1.87 26.86
C ASP A 15 10.05 -0.92 26.08
N SER A 16 11.10 -0.38 26.74
CA SER A 16 12.11 0.46 26.07
C SER A 16 12.92 -0.34 25.05
N ASP A 17 13.33 -1.56 25.37
CA ASP A 17 14.08 -2.41 24.44
C ASP A 17 13.23 -2.81 23.22
N ILE A 18 11.95 -3.13 23.44
CA ILE A 18 11.00 -3.41 22.35
C ILE A 18 10.79 -2.16 21.49
N PHE A 19 10.71 -0.99 22.11
CA PHE A 19 10.59 0.28 21.40
C PHE A 19 11.81 0.56 20.52
N ASP A 20 13.02 0.37 21.05
CA ASP A 20 14.27 0.57 20.31
C ASP A 20 14.39 -0.42 19.14
N MET A 21 13.99 -1.67 19.34
CA MET A 21 13.91 -2.66 18.26
C MET A 21 12.90 -2.26 17.19
N ALA A 22 11.70 -1.80 17.59
CA ALA A 22 10.68 -1.34 16.66
C ALA A 22 11.14 -0.12 15.86
N LEU A 23 11.89 0.80 16.49
CA LEU A 23 12.46 1.97 15.83
C LEU A 23 13.50 1.57 14.78
N ALA A 24 14.41 0.64 15.12
CA ALA A 24 15.41 0.13 14.18
C ALA A 24 14.78 -0.65 13.02
N MET A 25 13.66 -1.36 13.25
CA MET A 25 12.89 -2.00 12.18
C MET A 25 12.22 -0.96 11.28
N LYS A 26 11.66 0.10 11.86
CA LYS A 26 11.04 1.19 11.12
C LYS A 26 12.04 1.92 10.24
N GLU A 27 13.24 2.25 10.73
CA GLU A 27 14.28 2.89 9.90
C GLU A 27 14.63 2.08 8.66
N LYS A 28 14.76 0.76 8.80
CA LYS A 28 15.03 -0.14 7.67
C LYS A 28 13.86 -0.21 6.71
N PHE A 29 12.64 -0.14 7.23
CA PHE A 29 11.42 -0.13 6.43
C PHE A 29 11.30 1.17 5.63
N ASP A 30 11.39 2.32 6.31
CA ASP A 30 11.28 3.65 5.71
C ASP A 30 12.32 3.86 4.60
N LYS A 31 13.56 3.35 4.78
CA LYS A 31 14.62 3.40 3.75
C LYS A 31 14.20 2.83 2.40
N TYR A 32 13.39 1.78 2.40
CA TYR A 32 12.99 1.06 1.18
C TYR A 32 11.51 1.25 0.85
N TRP A 33 10.74 1.88 1.72
CA TRP A 33 9.30 2.02 1.60
C TRP A 33 8.89 2.64 0.26
N ASP A 34 9.51 3.75 -0.14
CA ASP A 34 9.15 4.42 -1.39
C ASP A 34 9.41 3.54 -2.63
N SER A 35 10.47 2.72 -2.61
CA SER A 35 10.84 1.84 -3.72
C SER A 35 9.99 0.56 -3.79
N TYR A 36 9.55 0.03 -2.63
CA TYR A 36 8.83 -1.24 -2.55
C TYR A 36 7.33 -1.08 -2.30
N SER A 37 6.83 0.12 -1.99
CA SER A 37 5.42 0.40 -1.75
C SER A 37 4.55 -0.03 -2.94
N THR A 38 4.99 0.26 -4.17
CA THR A 38 4.28 -0.12 -5.39
C THR A 38 4.24 -1.65 -5.59
N ILE A 39 5.36 -2.36 -5.43
CA ILE A 39 5.38 -3.83 -5.66
C ILE A 39 4.60 -4.59 -4.58
N LEU A 40 4.64 -4.12 -3.34
CA LEU A 40 3.83 -4.65 -2.25
C LEU A 40 2.35 -4.40 -2.51
N ALA A 41 1.98 -3.22 -2.99
CA ALA A 41 0.60 -2.91 -3.36
C ALA A 41 0.11 -3.77 -4.53
N ILE A 42 0.95 -4.03 -5.54
CA ILE A 42 0.63 -4.98 -6.63
C ILE A 42 0.38 -6.38 -6.06
N ALA A 43 1.26 -6.86 -5.17
CA ALA A 43 1.11 -8.16 -4.53
C ALA A 43 -0.19 -8.26 -3.71
N VAL A 44 -0.58 -7.19 -3.01
CA VAL A 44 -1.86 -7.13 -2.29
C VAL A 44 -3.05 -7.19 -3.25
N VAL A 45 -3.01 -6.46 -4.38
CA VAL A 45 -4.09 -6.53 -5.38
C VAL A 45 -4.17 -7.90 -6.06
N PHE A 46 -3.04 -8.59 -6.23
CA PHE A 46 -3.00 -9.95 -6.78
C PHE A 46 -3.30 -11.04 -5.75
N ASP A 47 -3.26 -10.74 -4.44
CA ASP A 47 -3.86 -11.61 -3.44
C ASP A 47 -5.38 -11.54 -3.60
N LEU A 48 -5.97 -12.61 -4.15
CA LEU A 48 -7.39 -12.77 -4.48
C LEU A 48 -8.38 -12.38 -3.35
N ARG A 49 -7.88 -12.18 -2.12
CA ARG A 49 -8.67 -11.76 -0.95
C ARG A 49 -8.81 -10.24 -0.81
N TYR A 50 -7.99 -9.44 -1.49
CA TYR A 50 -7.96 -7.98 -1.32
C TYR A 50 -8.30 -7.26 -2.62
N LYS A 51 -9.24 -6.29 -2.52
CA LYS A 51 -9.59 -5.40 -3.64
C LYS A 51 -8.71 -4.15 -3.61
N LEU A 52 -8.54 -3.50 -4.76
CA LEU A 52 -7.90 -2.18 -4.89
C LEU A 52 -8.39 -1.15 -3.85
N ASN A 53 -9.65 -1.24 -3.43
CA ASN A 53 -10.24 -0.41 -2.39
C ASN A 53 -9.52 -0.52 -1.03
N SER A 54 -8.99 -1.68 -0.67
CA SER A 54 -8.18 -1.86 0.55
C SER A 54 -6.86 -1.08 0.46
N VAL A 55 -6.23 -1.07 -0.71
CA VAL A 55 -4.98 -0.33 -0.94
C VAL A 55 -5.24 1.19 -0.94
N LYS A 56 -6.35 1.65 -1.53
CA LYS A 56 -6.79 3.05 -1.47
C LYS A 56 -6.94 3.52 -0.02
N PHE A 57 -7.67 2.76 0.79
CA PHE A 57 -7.86 3.07 2.21
C PHE A 57 -6.53 3.16 2.97
N CYS A 58 -5.61 2.23 2.71
CA CYS A 58 -4.27 2.26 3.31
C CYS A 58 -3.48 3.50 2.89
N TYR A 59 -3.50 3.89 1.60
CA TYR A 59 -2.77 5.05 1.13
C TYR A 59 -3.34 6.38 1.63
N GLU A 60 -4.67 6.50 1.70
CA GLU A 60 -5.33 7.67 2.30
C GLU A 60 -4.93 7.83 3.77
N LYS A 61 -4.87 6.72 4.51
CA LYS A 61 -4.46 6.73 5.93
C LYS A 61 -2.97 7.00 6.12
N LEU A 62 -2.14 6.52 5.19
CA LEU A 62 -0.69 6.60 5.29
C LEU A 62 -0.16 7.99 4.93
N TYR A 63 -0.62 8.56 3.82
CA TYR A 63 -0.12 9.84 3.33
C TYR A 63 -0.90 11.03 3.88
N GLY A 64 -2.14 10.84 4.31
CA GLY A 64 -2.99 11.93 4.82
C GLY A 64 -3.43 12.96 3.76
N ASP A 65 -2.88 12.85 2.54
CA ASP A 65 -3.22 13.64 1.37
C ASP A 65 -3.91 12.74 0.34
N ILE A 66 -5.16 13.10 0.03
CA ILE A 66 -6.03 12.34 -0.87
C ILE A 66 -5.48 12.38 -2.30
N ASP A 67 -4.85 13.47 -2.74
CA ASP A 67 -4.34 13.61 -4.10
C ASP A 67 -3.04 12.81 -4.29
N VAL A 68 -2.18 12.72 -3.27
CA VAL A 68 -1.01 11.82 -3.26
C VAL A 68 -1.45 10.35 -3.27
N ALA A 69 -2.45 10.00 -2.45
CA ALA A 69 -3.00 8.65 -2.42
C ALA A 69 -3.64 8.25 -3.76
N LYS A 70 -4.34 9.19 -4.42
CA LYS A 70 -4.88 9.02 -5.79
C LYS A 70 -3.79 8.75 -6.80
N ALA A 71 -2.76 9.60 -6.85
CA ALA A 71 -1.66 9.45 -7.79
C ALA A 71 -1.00 8.07 -7.67
N LYS A 72 -0.77 7.60 -6.44
CA LYS A 72 -0.23 6.26 -6.17
C LYS A 72 -1.17 5.12 -6.59
N CYS A 73 -2.47 5.26 -6.41
CA CYS A 73 -3.44 4.28 -6.93
C CYS A 73 -3.47 4.25 -8.46
N CYS A 74 -3.35 5.40 -9.13
CA CYS A 74 -3.30 5.48 -10.58
C CYS A 74 -2.02 4.83 -11.14
N GLU A 75 -0.86 5.10 -10.53
CA GLU A 75 0.42 4.47 -10.86
C GLU A 75 0.32 2.94 -10.72
N LEU A 76 -0.20 2.48 -9.58
CA LEU A 76 -0.43 1.06 -9.30
C LEU A 76 -1.31 0.39 -10.37
N ARG A 77 -2.42 1.02 -10.73
CA ARG A 77 -3.34 0.52 -11.75
C ARG A 77 -2.67 0.43 -13.12
N GLY A 78 -1.89 1.45 -13.51
CA GLY A 78 -1.12 1.44 -14.76
C GLY A 78 -0.17 0.25 -14.83
N ASN A 79 0.62 0.04 -13.77
CA ASN A 79 1.58 -1.06 -13.69
C ASN A 79 0.91 -2.44 -13.76
N ILE A 80 -0.24 -2.62 -13.10
CA ILE A 80 -1.02 -3.87 -13.17
C ILE A 80 -1.57 -4.11 -14.58
N CYS A 81 -2.11 -3.08 -15.22
CA CYS A 81 -2.61 -3.18 -16.59
C CYS A 81 -1.48 -3.55 -17.56
N ASP A 82 -0.30 -2.97 -17.42
CA ASP A 82 0.84 -3.25 -18.29
C ASP A 82 1.41 -4.65 -18.05
N LEU A 83 1.48 -5.11 -16.79
CA LEU A 83 1.74 -6.51 -16.45
C LEU A 83 0.75 -7.45 -17.13
N LEU A 84 -0.56 -7.21 -16.97
CA LEU A 84 -1.60 -8.08 -17.52
C LEU A 84 -1.58 -8.10 -19.06
N LYS A 85 -1.22 -7.00 -19.74
CA LYS A 85 -1.04 -6.99 -21.20
C LYS A 85 0.10 -7.90 -21.65
N VAL A 86 1.20 -7.96 -20.91
CA VAL A 86 2.35 -8.82 -21.24
C VAL A 86 2.04 -10.29 -20.98
N TYR A 87 1.26 -10.57 -19.93
CA TYR A 87 0.93 -11.93 -19.51
C TYR A 87 -0.40 -12.49 -20.08
N GLY A 88 -1.20 -11.67 -20.77
CA GLY A 88 -2.48 -12.06 -21.34
C GLY A 88 -2.34 -12.83 -22.66
N ASP A 89 -3.07 -13.94 -22.79
CA ASP A 89 -3.16 -14.68 -24.05
C ASP A 89 -3.98 -13.87 -25.07
N PRO A 90 -3.47 -13.60 -26.28
CA PRO A 90 -4.20 -12.86 -27.32
C PRO A 90 -5.48 -13.56 -27.81
N SER A 91 -5.72 -14.82 -27.43
CA SER A 91 -6.89 -15.61 -27.81
C SER A 91 -8.07 -15.56 -26.82
N ASP A 92 -7.89 -15.01 -25.62
CA ASP A 92 -8.92 -15.05 -24.57
C ASP A 92 -9.83 -13.81 -24.62
N GLN A 93 -11.08 -13.99 -25.10
CA GLN A 93 -12.12 -12.95 -25.17
C GLN A 93 -12.95 -12.82 -23.87
N SER A 94 -12.49 -13.40 -22.77
CA SER A 94 -13.11 -13.19 -21.45
C SER A 94 -12.88 -11.75 -20.98
N PRO A 95 -13.86 -11.06 -20.34
CA PRO A 95 -13.64 -9.72 -19.80
C PRO A 95 -12.46 -9.78 -18.83
N SER A 96 -11.33 -9.21 -19.23
CA SER A 96 -10.06 -9.50 -18.59
C SER A 96 -10.11 -9.06 -17.12
N LEU A 97 -9.31 -9.71 -16.27
CA LEU A 97 -9.11 -9.26 -14.89
C LEU A 97 -8.75 -7.77 -14.83
N ALA A 98 -8.05 -7.24 -15.86
CA ALA A 98 -7.74 -5.83 -15.99
C ALA A 98 -8.99 -4.95 -16.13
N GLU A 99 -10.05 -5.45 -16.77
CA GLU A 99 -11.31 -4.75 -16.96
C GLU A 99 -12.15 -4.67 -15.67
N HIS A 100 -12.12 -5.72 -14.85
CA HIS A 100 -12.74 -5.71 -13.51
C HIS A 100 -11.95 -4.82 -12.54
N ILE A 101 -10.62 -4.91 -12.55
CA ILE A 101 -9.71 -4.04 -11.78
C ILE A 101 -9.88 -2.57 -12.20
N ALA A 102 -10.11 -2.29 -13.49
CA ALA A 102 -10.36 -0.94 -14.00
C ALA A 102 -11.72 -0.36 -13.55
N LYS A 103 -12.70 -1.22 -13.27
CA LYS A 103 -14.06 -0.84 -12.80
C LYS A 103 -14.18 -0.73 -11.28
N ASP A 104 -13.25 -1.32 -10.53
CA ASP A 104 -13.29 -1.38 -9.06
C ASP A 104 -12.82 -0.08 -8.36
N VAL A 105 -12.52 0.99 -9.12
CA VAL A 105 -12.11 2.29 -8.60
C VAL A 105 -13.13 3.36 -8.99
N ASP A 106 -14.15 3.54 -8.16
CA ASP A 106 -15.00 4.73 -8.21
C ASP A 106 -14.23 5.93 -7.65
N TYR A 107 -13.61 6.67 -8.55
CA TYR A 107 -13.40 8.11 -8.39
C TYR A 107 -14.41 8.75 -9.33
N GLY A 108 -15.58 9.11 -8.79
CA GLY A 108 -16.68 9.66 -9.57
C GLY A 108 -16.20 10.71 -10.59
N ASP A 109 -16.64 10.49 -11.82
CA ASP A 109 -16.66 11.25 -13.11
C ASP A 109 -15.93 12.60 -13.32
N ASP A 110 -15.22 13.20 -12.36
CA ASP A 110 -14.46 14.45 -12.53
C ASP A 110 -12.95 14.16 -12.53
N MET A 111 -12.43 13.61 -13.63
CA MET A 111 -10.99 13.49 -13.87
C MET A 111 -10.62 14.05 -15.24
N ASP A 112 -10.22 15.33 -15.28
CA ASP A 112 -9.47 15.87 -16.41
C ASP A 112 -8.00 15.43 -16.30
N VAL A 113 -7.70 14.31 -16.98
CA VAL A 113 -6.38 13.68 -17.06
C VAL A 113 -5.36 14.58 -17.79
N SER A 114 -5.80 15.63 -18.48
CA SER A 114 -4.91 16.54 -19.24
C SER A 114 -4.03 17.42 -18.36
N LYS A 115 -4.39 17.61 -17.08
CA LYS A 115 -3.64 18.50 -16.17
C LYS A 115 -2.32 17.90 -15.67
N TYR A 116 -2.12 16.60 -15.80
CA TYR A 116 -0.98 15.89 -15.20
C TYR A 116 -0.04 15.24 -16.23
N ALA A 117 -0.26 15.47 -17.52
CA ALA A 117 0.73 15.16 -18.54
C ALA A 117 1.73 16.32 -18.63
N THR A 118 2.99 16.07 -18.24
CA THR A 118 4.13 16.93 -18.59
C THR A 118 4.98 16.22 -19.64
#